data_AF-A0A4Q1UNK3-F1
#
_entry.id   AF-A0A4Q1UNK3-F1
#
_cell.length_a   1.000
_cell.length_b   1.000
_cell.length_c   1.000
_cell.angle_alpha   90.00
_cell.angle_beta   90.00
_cell.angle_gamma   90.00
#
_symmetry.space_group_name_H-M   'P 1'
#
loop_
_entity.id
_entity.type
_entity.pdbx_description
1 polymer ?
#
loop_
_entity_poly.entity_id
_entity_poly.type
_entity_poly.pdbx_seq_one_letter_code
_entity_poly.pdbx_strand_id
1 'polypeptide(L)'
;MSEAVKKNNQSAAAAVARLFVLELNAGHIHSMSLDGSDRKTIVSDCHLPDGIVVDAEAGHIYWTNMGIPNLNDGSIERADTDGKNRKTIVARGQTHTPKQIILDKRGGKLYWCDREGMRVMRCNFDGSKLETLIESGHGDADSQDATRWCVGLTIDPKFGKIYWTQKGPDNAGLGRIFRANLEIPAGQTAAARSDIEIFYDGLPEPIDIEFDHENRVLYWTDRGDPPRGNTVNRASIDNKPPEPEIVVTHLMEGIGIALDVPNNRMFVTDFAGSIYSARLDGSGERNFLFAQGNLTGIAYAEIPQEK
;
A
#
# COMPACT_ATOMS: atom_id res chain seq x y z
N MET A 1 45.83 36.94 5.49
CA MET A 1 44.98 36.15 6.40
C MET A 1 43.56 36.46 5.96
N SER A 2 43.01 35.76 4.96
CA SER A 2 42.26 34.49 5.06
C SER A 2 41.04 34.65 6.00
N GLU A 3 39.80 34.31 5.65
CA GLU A 3 39.30 33.24 4.79
C GLU A 3 37.99 33.65 4.11
N ALA A 4 37.86 33.32 2.82
CA ALA A 4 36.60 33.34 2.12
C ALA A 4 35.84 32.04 2.43
N VAL A 5 34.64 32.17 2.98
CA VAL A 5 33.68 31.07 3.18
C VAL A 5 33.23 30.58 1.80
N LYS A 6 33.89 29.53 1.29
CA LYS A 6 33.38 28.73 0.18
C LYS A 6 32.14 27.97 0.66
N LYS A 7 30.95 28.48 0.31
CA LYS A 7 29.73 27.67 0.35
C LYS A 7 29.90 26.50 -0.62
N ASN A 8 29.93 25.31 -0.05
CA ASN A 8 30.04 24.05 -0.76
C ASN A 8 28.68 23.76 -1.43
N ASN A 9 28.47 24.27 -2.65
CA ASN A 9 27.38 23.80 -3.51
C ASN A 9 27.76 22.42 -4.05
N GLN A 10 27.53 21.37 -3.26
CA GLN A 10 27.35 20.05 -3.84
C GLN A 10 26.04 20.08 -4.59
N SER A 11 26.08 20.01 -5.93
CA SER A 11 24.89 19.74 -6.73
C SER A 11 24.30 18.42 -6.23
N ALA A 12 23.08 18.47 -5.67
CA ALA A 12 22.29 17.27 -5.48
C ALA A 12 22.19 16.57 -6.85
N ALA A 13 22.50 15.29 -6.91
CA ALA A 13 22.23 14.52 -8.12
C ALA A 13 20.74 14.63 -8.42
N ALA A 14 20.38 14.82 -9.70
CA ALA A 14 18.98 14.92 -10.07
C ALA A 14 18.29 13.59 -9.74
N ALA A 15 17.21 13.63 -8.95
CA ALA A 15 16.38 12.46 -8.72
C ALA A 15 15.48 12.22 -9.94
N VAL A 16 15.19 10.96 -10.24
CA VAL A 16 14.29 10.56 -11.35
C VAL A 16 13.03 9.95 -10.76
N ALA A 17 11.89 10.55 -11.05
CA ALA A 17 10.59 10.01 -10.69
C ALA A 17 10.29 8.73 -11.47
N ARG A 18 9.94 7.66 -10.75
CA ARG A 18 9.59 6.36 -11.33
C ARG A 18 8.35 5.78 -10.65
N LEU A 19 7.62 4.97 -11.42
CA LEU A 19 6.60 4.06 -10.91
C LEU A 19 7.18 2.66 -10.81
N PHE A 20 6.82 1.97 -9.73
CA PHE A 20 7.06 0.56 -9.52
C PHE A 20 5.71 -0.14 -9.47
N VAL A 21 5.49 -1.13 -10.34
CA VAL A 21 4.17 -1.71 -10.59
C VAL A 21 4.26 -3.22 -10.55
N LEU A 22 3.35 -3.84 -9.83
CA LEU A 22 3.27 -5.29 -9.70
C LEU A 22 2.35 -5.89 -10.77
N GLU A 23 2.84 -6.90 -11.49
CA GLU A 23 2.07 -7.70 -12.42
C GLU A 23 1.87 -9.10 -11.83
N LEU A 24 0.63 -9.42 -11.46
CA LEU A 24 0.30 -10.56 -10.63
C LEU A 24 0.60 -11.90 -11.32
N ASN A 25 0.04 -12.11 -12.52
CA ASN A 25 0.08 -13.42 -13.19
C ASN A 25 1.47 -13.77 -13.72
N ALA A 26 2.23 -12.77 -14.19
CA ALA A 26 3.60 -13.00 -14.62
C ALA A 26 4.57 -13.06 -13.44
N GLY A 27 4.16 -12.67 -12.24
CA GLY A 27 5.04 -12.61 -11.07
C GLY A 27 6.18 -11.62 -11.27
N HIS A 28 5.88 -10.45 -11.83
CA HIS A 28 6.86 -9.43 -12.20
C HIS A 28 6.70 -8.13 -11.42
N ILE A 29 7.82 -7.45 -11.19
CA ILE A 29 7.86 -6.05 -10.77
C ILE A 29 8.44 -5.24 -11.91
N HIS A 30 7.68 -4.26 -12.39
CA HIS A 30 8.10 -3.33 -13.42
C HIS A 30 8.53 -2.01 -12.79
N SER A 31 9.54 -1.38 -13.37
CA SER A 31 9.87 0.01 -13.12
C SER A 31 9.74 0.82 -14.40
N MET A 32 9.11 1.99 -14.36
CA MET A 32 8.85 2.82 -15.55
C MET A 32 8.82 4.32 -15.24
N SER A 33 8.92 5.14 -16.28
CA SER A 33 8.61 6.57 -16.23
C SER A 33 7.13 6.80 -15.94
N LEU A 34 6.77 8.01 -15.51
CA LEU A 34 5.39 8.36 -15.13
C LEU A 34 4.39 8.40 -16.30
N ASP A 35 4.88 8.32 -17.53
CA ASP A 35 4.10 8.19 -18.77
C ASP A 35 4.09 6.75 -19.31
N GLY A 36 4.64 5.79 -18.56
CA GLY A 36 4.76 4.38 -18.95
C GLY A 36 5.95 4.06 -19.85
N SER A 37 6.73 5.07 -20.29
CA SER A 37 7.96 4.86 -21.05
C SER A 37 9.09 4.29 -20.17
N ASP A 38 10.20 3.85 -20.77
CA ASP A 38 11.34 3.23 -20.08
C ASP A 38 10.94 2.09 -19.12
N ARG A 39 9.92 1.31 -19.51
CA ARG A 39 9.45 0.17 -18.74
C ARG A 39 10.48 -0.97 -18.76
N LYS A 40 10.86 -1.42 -17.57
CA LYS A 40 11.79 -2.52 -17.34
C LYS A 40 11.22 -3.47 -16.31
N THR A 41 11.24 -4.77 -16.59
CA THR A 41 11.08 -5.78 -15.54
C THR A 41 12.35 -5.80 -14.69
N ILE A 42 12.24 -5.44 -13.42
CA ILE A 42 13.37 -5.39 -12.48
C ILE A 42 13.42 -6.63 -11.58
N VAL A 43 12.27 -7.24 -11.30
CA VAL A 43 12.19 -8.50 -10.54
C VAL A 43 11.25 -9.45 -11.26
N SER A 44 11.66 -10.71 -11.37
CA SER A 44 10.84 -11.82 -11.88
C SER A 44 10.70 -12.91 -10.80
N ASP A 45 9.86 -13.91 -11.08
CA ASP A 45 9.63 -15.05 -10.18
C ASP A 45 9.11 -14.62 -8.79
N CYS A 46 8.22 -13.62 -8.77
CA CYS A 46 7.42 -13.30 -7.58
C CYS A 46 6.26 -14.28 -7.45
N HIS A 47 5.89 -14.63 -6.23
CA HIS A 47 4.80 -15.57 -5.97
C HIS A 47 3.51 -14.81 -5.69
N LEU A 48 2.80 -14.44 -6.76
CA LEU A 48 1.57 -13.66 -6.73
C LEU A 48 1.75 -12.33 -5.95
N PRO A 49 2.55 -11.39 -6.48
CA PRO A 49 2.85 -10.14 -5.78
C PRO A 49 1.63 -9.22 -5.66
N ASP A 50 1.47 -8.54 -4.51
CA ASP A 50 0.29 -7.70 -4.25
C ASP A 50 0.59 -6.28 -3.77
N GLY A 51 1.29 -6.10 -2.65
CA GLY A 51 1.68 -4.79 -2.12
C GLY A 51 3.14 -4.45 -2.38
N ILE A 52 3.47 -3.17 -2.60
CA ILE A 52 4.84 -2.69 -2.84
C ILE A 52 5.09 -1.31 -2.19
N VAL A 53 6.28 -1.11 -1.63
CA VAL A 53 6.75 0.18 -1.14
C VAL A 53 8.24 0.39 -1.46
N VAL A 54 8.66 1.64 -1.64
CA VAL A 54 10.04 2.00 -2.02
C VAL A 54 10.66 2.89 -0.94
N ASP A 55 11.84 2.51 -0.45
CA ASP A 55 12.74 3.40 0.30
C ASP A 55 13.79 3.96 -0.67
N ALA A 56 13.50 5.11 -1.28
CA ALA A 56 14.33 5.69 -2.33
C ALA A 56 15.73 6.10 -1.84
N GLU A 57 15.86 6.54 -0.57
CA GLU A 57 17.15 6.94 0.00
C GLU A 57 18.04 5.73 0.29
N ALA A 58 17.44 4.63 0.76
CA ALA A 58 18.15 3.37 0.97
C ALA A 58 18.35 2.58 -0.34
N GLY A 59 17.71 3.00 -1.43
CA GLY A 59 17.75 2.30 -2.71
C GLY A 59 17.10 0.93 -2.65
N HIS A 60 16.01 0.77 -1.89
CA HIS A 60 15.34 -0.52 -1.68
C HIS A 60 13.87 -0.50 -2.09
N ILE A 61 13.41 -1.63 -2.64
CA ILE A 61 12.00 -1.96 -2.80
C ILE A 61 11.64 -3.12 -1.88
N TYR A 62 10.45 -3.06 -1.28
CA TYR A 62 9.86 -4.14 -0.49
C TYR A 62 8.53 -4.51 -1.11
N TRP A 63 8.23 -5.80 -1.21
CA TRP A 63 6.94 -6.26 -1.72
C TRP A 63 6.44 -7.50 -0.99
N THR A 64 5.13 -7.68 -1.03
CA THR A 64 4.47 -8.86 -0.51
C THR A 64 4.23 -9.86 -1.63
N ASN A 65 4.44 -11.14 -1.32
CA ASN A 65 4.06 -12.28 -2.14
C ASN A 65 2.91 -12.98 -1.43
N MET A 66 1.73 -13.02 -2.06
CA MET A 66 0.52 -13.54 -1.43
C MET A 66 0.63 -15.01 -1.04
N GLY A 67 1.45 -15.79 -1.75
CA GLY A 67 1.34 -17.24 -1.62
C GLY A 67 0.05 -17.76 -2.23
N ILE A 68 -0.27 -19.02 -1.96
CA ILE A 68 -1.55 -19.60 -2.36
C ILE A 68 -2.54 -19.35 -1.22
N PRO A 69 -3.70 -18.71 -1.43
CA PRO A 69 -4.57 -18.25 -0.33
C PRO A 69 -5.01 -19.29 0.70
N ASN A 70 -5.03 -20.57 0.36
CA ASN A 70 -5.38 -21.66 1.28
C ASN A 70 -4.14 -22.31 1.94
N LEU A 71 -2.94 -21.80 1.67
CA LEU A 71 -1.68 -22.20 2.26
C LEU A 71 -1.10 -21.01 3.03
N ASN A 72 -0.69 -21.24 4.27
CA ASN A 72 0.08 -20.26 5.04
C ASN A 72 1.53 -20.20 4.51
N ASP A 73 1.71 -19.69 3.29
CA ASP A 73 3.00 -19.67 2.59
C ASP A 73 3.36 -18.31 1.95
N GLY A 74 2.64 -17.25 2.32
CA GLY A 74 2.99 -15.88 1.96
C GLY A 74 4.33 -15.41 2.53
N SER A 75 4.92 -14.42 1.88
CA SER A 75 6.25 -13.90 2.26
C SER A 75 6.41 -12.41 1.92
N ILE A 76 7.41 -11.79 2.51
CA ILE A 76 7.81 -10.41 2.19
C ILE A 76 9.27 -10.44 1.78
N GLU A 77 9.59 -9.77 0.67
CA GLU A 77 10.92 -9.73 0.11
C GLU A 77 11.37 -8.31 -0.15
N ARG A 78 12.69 -8.15 -0.31
CA ARG A 78 13.33 -6.87 -0.61
C ARG A 78 14.41 -7.06 -1.66
N ALA A 79 14.50 -6.12 -2.58
CA ALA A 79 15.61 -5.99 -3.54
C ALA A 79 16.07 -4.52 -3.57
N ASP A 80 17.17 -4.27 -4.25
CA ASP A 80 17.54 -2.91 -4.60
C ASP A 80 16.59 -2.37 -5.68
N THR A 81 16.54 -1.06 -5.89
CA THR A 81 15.63 -0.43 -6.86
C THR A 81 15.88 -0.84 -8.32
N ASP A 82 17.02 -1.44 -8.61
CA ASP A 82 17.34 -2.04 -9.92
C ASP A 82 17.05 -3.55 -9.99
N GLY A 83 16.51 -4.14 -8.91
CA GLY A 83 16.15 -5.55 -8.80
C GLY A 83 17.24 -6.47 -8.26
N LYS A 84 18.46 -5.97 -8.03
CA LYS A 84 19.57 -6.78 -7.49
C LYS A 84 19.41 -7.03 -5.98
N ASN A 85 20.28 -7.89 -5.44
CA ASN A 85 20.38 -8.14 -3.99
C ASN A 85 19.04 -8.52 -3.33
N ARG A 86 18.21 -9.29 -4.06
CA ARG A 86 16.94 -9.85 -3.58
C ARG A 86 17.19 -10.71 -2.34
N LYS A 87 16.40 -10.48 -1.29
CA LYS A 87 16.43 -11.24 -0.02
C LYS A 87 15.02 -11.35 0.57
N THR A 88 14.79 -12.42 1.32
CA THR A 88 13.57 -12.61 2.10
C THR A 88 13.64 -11.82 3.42
N ILE A 89 12.59 -11.06 3.72
CA ILE A 89 12.43 -10.30 4.98
C ILE A 89 11.51 -11.07 5.94
N VAL A 90 10.37 -11.55 5.44
CA VAL A 90 9.46 -12.41 6.19
C VAL A 90 9.33 -13.73 5.44
N ALA A 91 9.69 -14.82 6.09
CA ALA A 91 9.71 -16.15 5.49
C ALA A 91 8.30 -16.74 5.38
N ARG A 92 8.15 -17.72 4.47
CA ARG A 92 6.90 -18.47 4.29
C ARG A 92 6.45 -19.08 5.62
N GLY A 93 5.14 -18.99 5.90
CA GLY A 93 4.54 -19.47 7.15
C GLY A 93 4.59 -18.50 8.32
N GLN A 94 5.29 -17.37 8.21
CA GLN A 94 5.28 -16.29 9.21
C GLN A 94 4.15 -15.28 8.96
N THR A 95 3.66 -15.20 7.72
CA THR A 95 2.47 -14.44 7.28
C THR A 95 1.71 -15.30 6.28
N HIS A 96 0.38 -15.24 6.27
CA HIS A 96 -0.46 -16.14 5.47
C HIS A 96 -0.59 -15.65 4.04
N THR A 97 -1.32 -14.56 3.84
CA THR A 97 -1.55 -13.92 2.54
C THR A 97 -1.33 -12.42 2.67
N PRO A 98 -0.06 -11.97 2.74
CA PRO A 98 0.26 -10.57 2.92
C PRO A 98 -0.22 -9.74 1.70
N LYS A 99 -0.78 -8.57 1.98
CA LYS A 99 -1.38 -7.62 1.02
C LYS A 99 -0.59 -6.33 0.98
N GLN A 100 -1.25 -5.17 1.06
CA GLN A 100 -0.56 -3.89 1.02
C GLN A 100 0.48 -3.80 2.13
N ILE A 101 1.63 -3.21 1.81
CA ILE A 101 2.75 -2.97 2.70
C ILE A 101 3.11 -1.49 2.68
N ILE A 102 3.42 -0.91 3.84
CA ILE A 102 3.91 0.45 3.96
C ILE A 102 5.21 0.50 4.77
N LEU A 103 5.93 1.61 4.64
CA LEU A 103 7.22 1.86 5.29
C LEU A 103 7.11 3.03 6.27
N ASP A 104 7.27 2.76 7.57
CA ASP A 104 7.57 3.81 8.55
C ASP A 104 9.08 3.99 8.66
N LYS A 105 9.60 4.94 7.88
CA LYS A 105 11.03 5.21 7.83
C LYS A 105 11.60 5.68 9.16
N ARG A 106 10.85 6.52 9.89
CA ARG A 106 11.33 7.09 11.17
C ARG A 106 11.27 6.04 12.27
N GLY A 107 10.23 5.20 12.28
CA GLY A 107 10.09 4.09 13.22
C GLY A 107 10.98 2.88 12.89
N GLY A 108 11.50 2.79 11.67
CA GLY A 108 12.30 1.65 11.21
C GLY A 108 11.47 0.38 11.03
N LYS A 109 10.21 0.52 10.59
CA LYS A 109 9.22 -0.58 10.55
C LYS A 109 8.55 -0.73 9.18
N LEU A 110 8.35 -1.96 8.77
CA LEU A 110 7.40 -2.34 7.71
C LEU A 110 6.09 -2.75 8.37
N TYR A 111 4.96 -2.36 7.79
CA TYR A 111 3.62 -2.78 8.21
C TYR A 111 2.88 -3.36 7.02
N TRP A 112 2.11 -4.43 7.22
CA TRP A 112 1.29 -5.04 6.17
C TRP A 112 0.01 -5.64 6.74
N CYS A 113 -0.98 -5.77 5.87
CA CYS A 113 -2.19 -6.54 6.14
C CYS A 113 -1.99 -7.98 5.69
N ASP A 114 -2.61 -8.92 6.39
CA ASP A 114 -2.60 -10.34 6.07
C ASP A 114 -4.04 -10.82 5.95
N ARG A 115 -4.46 -11.18 4.73
CA ARG A 115 -5.87 -11.38 4.36
C ARG A 115 -6.48 -12.60 5.05
N GLU A 116 -6.06 -13.80 4.67
CA GLU A 116 -6.52 -15.05 5.29
C GLU A 116 -5.93 -15.27 6.68
N GLY A 117 -4.81 -14.60 7.00
CA GLY A 117 -4.31 -14.53 8.36
C GLY A 117 -5.16 -13.63 9.27
N MET A 118 -6.03 -12.77 8.71
CA MET A 118 -6.91 -11.84 9.42
C MET A 118 -6.17 -10.92 10.40
N ARG A 119 -5.05 -10.35 9.94
CA ARG A 119 -4.14 -9.59 10.80
C ARG A 119 -3.66 -8.32 10.15
N VAL A 120 -3.25 -7.38 11.00
CA VAL A 120 -2.32 -6.31 10.64
C VAL A 120 -1.03 -6.55 11.41
N MET A 121 0.09 -6.59 10.71
CA MET A 121 1.39 -7.02 11.25
C MET A 121 2.46 -5.97 10.99
N ARG A 122 3.55 -6.00 11.76
CA ARG A 122 4.76 -5.22 11.49
C ARG A 122 6.04 -5.98 11.81
N CYS A 123 7.16 -5.53 11.25
CA CYS A 123 8.50 -5.95 11.63
C CYS A 123 9.52 -4.83 11.38
N ASN A 124 10.75 -5.00 11.83
CA ASN A 124 11.88 -4.17 11.41
C ASN A 124 12.21 -4.44 9.92
N PHE A 125 12.97 -3.56 9.27
CA PHE A 125 13.37 -3.72 7.85
C PHE A 125 14.17 -4.99 7.54
N ASP A 126 14.74 -5.64 8.55
CA ASP A 126 15.46 -6.91 8.45
C ASP A 126 14.60 -8.14 8.80
N GLY A 127 13.30 -7.94 9.07
CA GLY A 127 12.36 -9.00 9.46
C GLY A 127 12.35 -9.30 10.97
N SER A 128 13.27 -8.72 11.75
CA SER A 128 13.27 -8.90 13.20
C SER A 128 12.11 -8.19 13.87
N LYS A 129 11.76 -8.59 15.10
CA LYS A 129 10.61 -8.05 15.85
C LYS A 129 9.29 -8.13 15.06
N LEU A 130 9.07 -9.27 14.42
CA LEU A 130 7.79 -9.60 13.80
C LEU A 130 6.70 -9.66 14.87
N GLU A 131 5.62 -8.92 14.67
CA GLU A 131 4.53 -8.81 15.63
C GLU A 131 3.17 -8.56 14.96
N THR A 132 2.10 -9.02 15.60
CA THR A 132 0.71 -8.77 15.21
C THR A 132 0.17 -7.59 16.01
N LEU A 133 -0.42 -6.60 15.33
CA LEU A 133 -0.99 -5.38 15.92
C LEU A 133 -2.52 -5.43 16.05
N ILE A 134 -3.17 -6.10 15.10
CA ILE A 134 -4.61 -6.36 15.05
C ILE A 134 -4.79 -7.82 14.65
N GLU A 135 -5.69 -8.52 15.32
CA GLU A 135 -6.15 -9.86 14.96
C GLU A 135 -7.69 -9.85 14.90
N SER A 136 -8.25 -9.93 13.69
CA SER A 136 -9.68 -9.86 13.45
C SER A 136 -10.37 -11.22 13.40
N GLY A 137 -9.64 -12.32 13.51
CA GLY A 137 -10.17 -13.68 13.55
C GLY A 137 -9.05 -14.72 13.61
N HIS A 138 -9.41 -15.98 13.87
CA HIS A 138 -8.44 -17.08 13.93
C HIS A 138 -9.02 -18.42 13.44
N GLY A 139 -8.22 -19.16 12.69
CA GLY A 139 -8.56 -20.50 12.18
C GLY A 139 -9.47 -20.49 10.95
N ASP A 140 -9.69 -21.69 10.41
CA ASP A 140 -10.32 -21.88 9.10
C ASP A 140 -11.75 -21.35 9.00
N ALA A 141 -12.51 -21.38 10.11
CA ALA A 141 -13.90 -20.90 10.10
C ALA A 141 -13.95 -19.38 9.92
N ASP A 142 -13.17 -18.64 10.70
CA ASP A 142 -13.09 -17.18 10.60
C ASP A 142 -12.44 -16.75 9.27
N SER A 143 -11.49 -17.54 8.74
CA SER A 143 -10.80 -17.19 7.49
C SER A 143 -11.70 -17.22 6.26
N GLN A 144 -12.89 -17.82 6.32
CA GLN A 144 -13.90 -17.78 5.25
C GLN A 144 -14.81 -16.54 5.34
N ASP A 145 -14.78 -15.81 6.45
CA ASP A 145 -15.54 -14.58 6.64
C ASP A 145 -14.75 -13.40 6.05
N ALA A 146 -15.08 -13.04 4.81
CA ALA A 146 -14.43 -11.93 4.10
C ALA A 146 -14.57 -10.57 4.81
N THR A 147 -15.49 -10.43 5.78
CA THR A 147 -15.56 -9.21 6.59
C THR A 147 -14.38 -9.07 7.56
N ARG A 148 -13.62 -10.14 7.79
CA ARG A 148 -12.41 -10.15 8.66
C ARG A 148 -11.11 -9.96 7.90
N TRP A 149 -11.16 -9.97 6.57
CA TRP A 149 -10.00 -9.91 5.70
C TRP A 149 -9.41 -8.50 5.62
N CYS A 150 -8.25 -8.30 6.23
CA CYS A 150 -7.48 -7.07 6.16
C CYS A 150 -6.75 -6.98 4.81
N VAL A 151 -6.75 -5.81 4.14
CA VAL A 151 -6.16 -5.66 2.80
C VAL A 151 -5.20 -4.47 2.68
N GLY A 152 -5.71 -3.25 2.77
CA GLY A 152 -4.94 -2.00 2.74
C GLY A 152 -4.65 -1.50 4.14
N LEU A 153 -3.57 -0.73 4.31
CA LEU A 153 -3.33 0.02 5.53
C LEU A 153 -2.52 1.29 5.30
N THR A 154 -2.62 2.21 6.24
CA THR A 154 -1.71 3.34 6.39
C THR A 154 -1.59 3.73 7.87
N ILE A 155 -0.63 4.59 8.20
CA ILE A 155 -0.37 5.05 9.57
C ILE A 155 -0.30 6.56 9.62
N ASP A 156 -0.62 7.10 10.79
CA ASP A 156 -0.35 8.48 11.16
C ASP A 156 0.59 8.48 12.37
N PRO A 157 1.91 8.42 12.16
CA PRO A 157 2.88 8.31 13.24
C PRO A 157 2.87 9.53 14.16
N LYS A 158 2.50 10.71 13.62
CA LYS A 158 2.42 11.96 14.38
C LYS A 158 1.39 11.88 15.49
N PHE A 159 0.28 11.19 15.25
CA PHE A 159 -0.80 10.99 16.22
C PHE A 159 -0.88 9.56 16.75
N GLY A 160 0.08 8.71 16.41
CA GLY A 160 0.14 7.31 16.82
C GLY A 160 -1.12 6.55 16.43
N LYS A 161 -1.59 6.69 15.19
CA LYS A 161 -2.77 5.98 14.66
C LYS A 161 -2.40 5.03 13.52
N ILE A 162 -3.20 3.99 13.38
CA ILE A 162 -3.20 3.08 12.24
C ILE A 162 -4.62 3.01 11.66
N TYR A 163 -4.69 2.91 10.34
CA TYR A 163 -5.92 2.77 9.57
C TYR A 163 -5.78 1.56 8.65
N TRP A 164 -6.83 0.76 8.52
CA TRP A 164 -6.81 -0.39 7.61
C TRP A 164 -8.19 -0.67 7.02
N THR A 165 -8.21 -1.28 5.85
CA THR A 165 -9.43 -1.73 5.18
C THR A 165 -9.73 -3.18 5.57
N GLN A 166 -11.01 -3.49 5.73
CA GLN A 166 -11.52 -4.86 5.65
C GLN A 166 -12.52 -4.95 4.51
N LYS A 167 -12.23 -5.77 3.50
CA LYS A 167 -12.92 -5.69 2.21
C LYS A 167 -14.39 -6.14 2.26
N GLY A 168 -14.74 -7.11 3.10
CA GLY A 168 -16.04 -7.78 2.98
C GLY A 168 -16.14 -8.65 1.72
N PRO A 169 -17.27 -9.35 1.52
CA PRO A 169 -17.53 -10.06 0.28
C PRO A 169 -17.70 -9.11 -0.90
N ASP A 170 -17.42 -9.61 -2.10
CA ASP A 170 -17.44 -8.82 -3.33
C ASP A 170 -18.82 -8.16 -3.53
N ASN A 171 -18.83 -6.84 -3.79
CA ASN A 171 -20.05 -6.05 -4.01
C ASN A 171 -21.08 -6.07 -2.87
N ALA A 172 -20.71 -6.47 -1.66
CA ALA A 172 -21.69 -6.73 -0.60
C ALA A 172 -22.10 -5.49 0.20
N GLY A 173 -21.35 -4.38 0.12
CA GLY A 173 -21.60 -3.22 0.97
C GLY A 173 -21.35 -3.51 2.45
N LEU A 174 -20.42 -4.44 2.73
CA LEU A 174 -20.01 -4.85 4.08
C LEU A 174 -18.55 -4.49 4.36
N GLY A 175 -17.93 -3.76 3.44
CA GLY A 175 -16.58 -3.25 3.56
C GLY A 175 -16.48 -2.15 4.60
N ARG A 176 -15.34 -2.09 5.28
CA ARG A 176 -15.09 -1.17 6.39
C ARG A 176 -13.68 -0.60 6.34
N ILE A 177 -13.53 0.62 6.84
CA ILE A 177 -12.23 1.17 7.22
C ILE A 177 -12.23 1.30 8.73
N PHE A 178 -11.20 0.79 9.38
CA PHE A 178 -11.02 0.88 10.82
C PHE A 178 -9.89 1.84 11.18
N ARG A 179 -9.88 2.26 12.45
CA ARG A 179 -8.82 3.02 13.09
C ARG A 179 -8.52 2.46 14.47
N ALA A 180 -7.25 2.48 14.88
CA ALA A 180 -6.84 2.21 16.26
C ALA A 180 -5.59 3.02 16.64
N ASN A 181 -5.14 2.93 17.89
CA ASN A 181 -3.79 3.39 18.23
C ASN A 181 -2.74 2.51 17.53
N LEU A 182 -1.61 3.09 17.16
CA LEU A 182 -0.51 2.37 16.53
C LEU A 182 0.06 1.30 17.48
N GLU A 183 0.18 1.64 18.77
CA GLU A 183 0.55 0.71 19.83
C GLU A 183 -0.70 0.12 20.50
N ILE A 184 -0.63 -1.16 20.86
CA ILE A 184 -1.69 -1.84 21.62
C ILE A 184 -1.76 -1.21 23.02
N PRO A 185 -2.95 -0.86 23.53
CA PRO A 185 -3.09 -0.35 24.89
C PRO A 185 -2.50 -1.28 25.95
N ALA A 186 -1.89 -0.71 26.99
CA ALA A 186 -1.22 -1.49 28.03
C ALA A 186 -2.16 -2.54 28.66
N GLY A 187 -1.70 -3.79 28.71
CA GLY A 187 -2.47 -4.91 29.27
C GLY A 187 -3.48 -5.54 28.30
N GLN A 188 -3.57 -5.08 27.05
CA GLN A 188 -4.43 -5.65 26.02
C GLN A 188 -3.62 -6.45 24.99
N THR A 189 -4.31 -7.20 24.13
CA THR A 189 -3.71 -8.01 23.06
C THR A 189 -4.23 -7.56 21.69
N ALA A 190 -3.59 -8.01 20.61
CA ALA A 190 -4.03 -7.70 19.25
C ALA A 190 -5.47 -8.15 18.94
N ALA A 191 -5.92 -9.25 19.57
CA ALA A 191 -7.26 -9.81 19.42
C ALA A 191 -8.33 -9.18 20.33
N ALA A 192 -7.91 -8.56 21.46
CA ALA A 192 -8.82 -8.07 22.50
C ALA A 192 -8.62 -6.59 22.83
N ARG A 193 -8.01 -5.83 21.93
CA ARG A 193 -7.80 -4.39 22.12
C ARG A 193 -9.10 -3.62 21.93
N SER A 194 -9.41 -2.75 22.88
CA SER A 194 -10.71 -2.06 22.98
C SER A 194 -10.77 -0.74 22.22
N ASP A 195 -9.64 -0.32 21.63
CA ASP A 195 -9.47 0.98 20.98
C ASP A 195 -9.65 0.92 19.45
N ILE A 196 -10.15 -0.20 18.93
CA ILE A 196 -10.54 -0.34 17.52
C ILE A 196 -11.87 0.36 17.31
N GLU A 197 -11.90 1.26 16.34
CA GLU A 197 -13.06 2.04 15.95
C GLU A 197 -13.36 1.81 14.47
N ILE A 198 -14.63 1.72 14.10
CA ILE A 198 -15.04 1.78 12.70
C ILE A 198 -14.94 3.24 12.26
N PHE A 199 -14.05 3.51 11.30
CA PHE A 199 -13.89 4.82 10.68
C PHE A 199 -14.93 5.02 9.58
N TYR A 200 -15.06 4.09 8.63
CA TYR A 200 -16.17 4.03 7.68
C TYR A 200 -16.78 2.64 7.66
N ASP A 201 -18.10 2.58 7.46
CA ASP A 201 -18.90 1.35 7.41
C ASP A 201 -19.73 1.32 6.13
N GLY A 202 -20.17 0.12 5.73
CA GLY A 202 -21.05 -0.05 4.58
C GLY A 202 -20.44 0.30 3.23
N LEU A 203 -19.10 0.24 3.13
CA LEU A 203 -18.37 0.46 1.89
C LEU A 203 -18.55 -0.74 0.93
N PRO A 204 -18.56 -0.54 -0.39
CA PRO A 204 -18.71 -1.61 -1.36
C PRO A 204 -17.70 -2.76 -1.15
N GLU A 205 -16.41 -2.47 -1.30
CA GLU A 205 -15.28 -3.38 -1.11
C GLU A 205 -13.94 -2.57 -1.09
N PRO A 206 -13.56 -1.93 0.03
CA PRO A 206 -12.36 -1.11 0.12
C PRO A 206 -11.08 -1.97 0.09
N ILE A 207 -10.12 -1.60 -0.76
CA ILE A 207 -8.90 -2.37 -1.03
C ILE A 207 -7.66 -1.69 -0.47
N ASP A 208 -7.00 -0.82 -1.23
CA ASP A 208 -5.77 -0.14 -0.84
C ASP A 208 -6.10 1.24 -0.25
N ILE A 209 -5.29 1.71 0.70
CA ILE A 209 -5.48 3.00 1.37
C ILE A 209 -4.14 3.70 1.60
N GLU A 210 -4.07 4.96 1.17
CA GLU A 210 -2.92 5.84 1.29
C GLU A 210 -3.26 7.09 2.12
N PHE A 211 -2.23 7.71 2.69
CA PHE A 211 -2.41 8.88 3.55
C PHE A 211 -1.61 10.09 3.07
N ASP A 212 -2.31 11.14 2.71
CA ASP A 212 -1.72 12.47 2.59
C ASP A 212 -1.44 13.00 4.01
N HIS A 213 -0.20 12.81 4.46
CA HIS A 213 0.25 13.27 5.77
C HIS A 213 0.25 14.79 5.94
N GLU A 214 0.38 15.56 4.85
CA GLU A 214 0.43 17.02 4.87
C GLU A 214 -0.95 17.61 5.10
N ASN A 215 -1.93 17.16 4.32
CA ASN A 215 -3.31 17.67 4.34
C ASN A 215 -4.26 16.83 5.21
N ARG A 216 -3.78 15.71 5.75
CA ARG A 216 -4.51 14.79 6.62
C ARG A 216 -5.77 14.21 5.97
N VAL A 217 -5.59 13.72 4.74
CA VAL A 217 -6.64 13.12 3.91
C VAL A 217 -6.29 11.67 3.59
N LEU A 218 -7.22 10.76 3.85
CA LEU A 218 -7.13 9.37 3.39
C LEU A 218 -7.63 9.27 1.96
N TYR A 219 -6.96 8.45 1.16
CA TYR A 219 -7.37 8.06 -0.19
C TYR A 219 -7.44 6.54 -0.26
N TRP A 220 -8.48 5.97 -0.84
CA TRP A 220 -8.58 4.52 -1.00
C TRP A 220 -9.25 4.11 -2.30
N THR A 221 -8.85 2.95 -2.81
CA THR A 221 -9.57 2.26 -3.88
C THR A 221 -10.72 1.46 -3.27
N ASP A 222 -11.86 1.47 -3.96
CA ASP A 222 -13.05 0.74 -3.53
C ASP A 222 -13.64 0.03 -4.76
N ARG A 223 -13.76 -1.29 -4.68
CA ARG A 223 -14.22 -2.12 -5.80
C ARG A 223 -15.72 -2.20 -5.86
N GLY A 224 -16.21 -2.70 -6.98
CA GLY A 224 -17.60 -3.07 -7.14
C GLY A 224 -18.45 -2.14 -7.98
N ASP A 225 -19.77 -2.21 -7.82
CA ASP A 225 -20.68 -1.59 -8.79
C ASP A 225 -20.83 -0.07 -8.62
N PRO A 226 -20.94 0.69 -9.73
CA PRO A 226 -21.36 2.08 -9.71
C PRO A 226 -22.70 2.28 -8.98
N PRO A 227 -22.92 3.44 -8.33
CA PRO A 227 -22.08 4.62 -8.37
C PRO A 227 -20.98 4.68 -7.31
N ARG A 228 -20.91 3.70 -6.39
CA ARG A 228 -20.00 3.77 -5.22
C ARG A 228 -18.75 2.90 -5.35
N GLY A 229 -18.83 1.79 -6.07
CA GLY A 229 -17.69 0.91 -6.33
C GLY A 229 -16.95 1.25 -7.62
N ASN A 230 -15.78 0.67 -7.77
CA ASN A 230 -14.83 0.93 -8.86
C ASN A 230 -14.41 2.41 -8.90
N THR A 231 -14.02 2.90 -7.72
CA THR A 231 -13.73 4.30 -7.44
C THR A 231 -12.38 4.48 -6.74
N VAL A 232 -11.86 5.72 -6.81
CA VAL A 232 -11.01 6.25 -5.74
C VAL A 232 -11.83 7.21 -4.91
N ASN A 233 -11.76 7.04 -3.60
CA ASN A 233 -12.46 7.83 -2.61
C ASN A 233 -11.46 8.60 -1.76
N ARG A 234 -11.90 9.70 -1.16
CA ARG A 234 -11.11 10.42 -0.16
C ARG A 234 -11.95 10.96 0.99
N ALA A 235 -11.30 11.16 2.13
CA ALA A 235 -11.90 11.79 3.30
C ALA A 235 -10.86 12.47 4.20
N SER A 236 -11.18 13.66 4.70
CA SER A 236 -10.38 14.29 5.77
C SER A 236 -10.49 13.46 7.06
N ILE A 237 -9.38 13.27 7.76
CA ILE A 237 -9.39 12.66 9.09
C ILE A 237 -9.88 13.65 10.15
N ASP A 238 -9.52 14.91 10.02
CA ASP A 238 -9.81 15.95 11.02
C ASP A 238 -11.25 16.46 10.90
N ASN A 239 -11.75 16.58 9.67
CA ASN A 239 -13.13 17.00 9.37
C ASN A 239 -13.85 15.89 8.62
N LYS A 240 -13.96 14.72 9.25
CA LYS A 240 -14.51 13.51 8.62
C LYS A 240 -15.95 13.75 8.12
N PRO A 241 -16.22 13.69 6.81
CA PRO A 241 -17.58 13.79 6.29
C PRO A 241 -18.38 12.51 6.57
N PRO A 242 -19.72 12.56 6.62
CA PRO A 242 -20.56 11.38 6.80
C PRO A 242 -20.32 10.32 5.71
N GLU A 243 -20.23 10.78 4.46
CA GLU A 243 -19.92 9.97 3.28
C GLU A 243 -18.58 10.41 2.69
N PRO A 244 -17.80 9.47 2.12
CA PRO A 244 -16.56 9.81 1.44
C PRO A 244 -16.82 10.55 0.12
N GLU A 245 -15.83 11.33 -0.32
CA GLU A 245 -15.87 11.98 -1.64
C GLU A 245 -15.29 11.02 -2.68
N ILE A 246 -16.06 10.71 -3.72
CA ILE A 246 -15.58 9.96 -4.88
C ILE A 246 -14.86 10.93 -5.83
N VAL A 247 -13.58 10.66 -6.11
CA VAL A 247 -12.74 11.51 -6.97
C VAL A 247 -12.38 10.84 -8.30
N VAL A 248 -12.37 9.50 -8.37
CA VAL A 248 -12.21 8.74 -9.62
C VAL A 248 -13.30 7.68 -9.70
N THR A 249 -13.76 7.36 -10.89
CA THR A 249 -14.84 6.39 -11.16
C THR A 249 -14.48 5.49 -12.34
N HIS A 250 -15.27 4.45 -12.59
CA HIS A 250 -15.14 3.58 -13.77
C HIS A 250 -13.79 2.85 -13.86
N LEU A 251 -13.13 2.58 -12.72
CA LEU A 251 -12.02 1.64 -12.67
C LEU A 251 -12.52 0.22 -13.01
N MET A 252 -11.62 -0.66 -13.45
CA MET A 252 -11.95 -2.06 -13.67
C MET A 252 -11.33 -2.94 -12.58
N GLU A 253 -11.98 -2.95 -11.41
CA GLU A 253 -11.49 -3.56 -10.16
C GLU A 253 -10.22 -2.86 -9.64
N GLY A 254 -10.39 -1.62 -9.17
CA GLY A 254 -9.30 -0.81 -8.60
C GLY A 254 -8.54 -1.56 -7.50
N ILE A 255 -7.19 -1.47 -7.52
CA ILE A 255 -6.32 -2.13 -6.53
C ILE A 255 -5.40 -1.13 -5.88
N GLY A 256 -4.23 -0.88 -6.47
CA GLY A 256 -3.18 -0.09 -5.84
C GLY A 256 -3.41 1.40 -6.04
N ILE A 257 -3.02 2.19 -5.06
CA ILE A 257 -2.94 3.65 -5.17
C ILE A 257 -1.59 4.13 -4.65
N ALA A 258 -1.00 5.11 -5.34
CA ALA A 258 0.20 5.79 -4.89
C ALA A 258 0.01 7.30 -5.00
N LEU A 259 0.38 8.03 -3.95
CA LEU A 259 0.25 9.49 -3.90
C LEU A 259 1.59 10.18 -4.19
N ASP A 260 1.52 11.25 -4.96
CA ASP A 260 2.58 12.24 -5.17
C ASP A 260 2.02 13.59 -4.73
N VAL A 261 1.93 13.75 -3.40
CA VAL A 261 1.31 14.90 -2.73
C VAL A 261 1.95 16.23 -3.16
N PRO A 262 3.29 16.39 -3.18
CA PRO A 262 3.91 17.66 -3.53
C PRO A 262 3.57 18.14 -4.96
N ASN A 263 3.29 17.22 -5.88
CA ASN A 263 2.91 17.54 -7.26
C ASN A 263 1.40 17.43 -7.53
N ASN A 264 0.58 17.30 -6.47
CA ASN A 264 -0.87 17.18 -6.55
C ASN A 264 -1.33 16.09 -7.54
N ARG A 265 -0.79 14.88 -7.40
CA ARG A 265 -1.05 13.77 -8.31
C ARG A 265 -1.20 12.45 -7.57
N MET A 266 -2.00 11.55 -8.13
CA MET A 266 -2.09 10.15 -7.74
C MET A 266 -1.94 9.23 -8.96
N PHE A 267 -1.56 8.00 -8.68
CA PHE A 267 -1.51 6.90 -9.63
C PHE A 267 -2.34 5.74 -9.09
N VAL A 268 -3.07 5.08 -9.99
CA VAL A 268 -3.99 4.00 -9.62
C VAL A 268 -3.82 2.86 -10.60
N THR A 269 -3.78 1.63 -10.09
CA THR A 269 -3.83 0.41 -10.90
C THR A 269 -5.18 -0.25 -10.76
N ASP A 270 -5.58 -0.97 -11.80
CA ASP A 270 -6.75 -1.84 -11.73
C ASP A 270 -6.43 -3.26 -12.20
N PHE A 271 -7.31 -4.19 -11.85
CA PHE A 271 -7.10 -5.59 -12.17
C PHE A 271 -7.20 -5.88 -13.67
N ALA A 272 -7.84 -5.03 -14.48
CA ALA A 272 -7.88 -5.20 -15.93
C ALA A 272 -6.54 -4.88 -16.62
N GLY A 273 -5.58 -4.33 -15.88
CA GLY A 273 -4.23 -4.06 -16.36
C GLY A 273 -3.96 -2.59 -16.69
N SER A 274 -4.82 -1.69 -16.25
CA SER A 274 -4.68 -0.27 -16.52
C SER A 274 -3.88 0.45 -15.44
N ILE A 275 -3.17 1.50 -15.84
CA ILE A 275 -2.60 2.51 -14.94
C ILE A 275 -3.17 3.87 -15.27
N TYR A 276 -3.76 4.49 -14.25
CA TYR A 276 -4.35 5.81 -14.29
C TYR A 276 -3.46 6.81 -13.59
N SER A 277 -3.54 8.06 -14.05
CA SER A 277 -3.04 9.22 -13.31
C SER A 277 -4.15 10.26 -13.24
N ALA A 278 -4.29 10.89 -12.08
CA ALA A 278 -5.22 12.00 -11.86
C ALA A 278 -4.59 12.98 -10.87
N ARG A 279 -5.13 14.20 -10.81
CA ARG A 279 -4.86 15.10 -9.68
C ARG A 279 -5.51 14.55 -8.41
N LEU A 280 -5.08 15.00 -7.23
CA LEU A 280 -5.65 14.52 -5.96
C LEU A 280 -7.14 14.85 -5.77
N ASP A 281 -7.68 15.79 -6.54
CA ASP A 281 -9.12 16.10 -6.62
C ASP A 281 -9.86 15.28 -7.69
N GLY A 282 -9.19 14.32 -8.33
CA GLY A 282 -9.75 13.51 -9.41
C GLY A 282 -9.69 14.16 -10.79
N SER A 283 -9.43 15.46 -10.87
CA SER A 283 -9.43 16.17 -12.15
C SER A 283 -8.23 15.76 -13.02
N GLY A 284 -8.42 15.84 -14.34
CA GLY A 284 -7.37 15.45 -15.30
C GLY A 284 -7.05 13.95 -15.29
N GLU A 285 -8.00 13.11 -14.84
CA GLU A 285 -7.89 11.67 -14.93
C GLU A 285 -7.57 11.24 -16.37
N ARG A 286 -6.58 10.37 -16.50
CA ARG A 286 -6.26 9.70 -17.74
C ARG A 286 -5.72 8.30 -17.45
N ASN A 287 -6.18 7.33 -18.24
CA ASN A 287 -5.47 6.08 -18.43
C ASN A 287 -4.28 6.36 -19.36
N PHE A 288 -3.06 6.08 -18.91
CA PHE A 288 -1.85 6.32 -19.72
C PHE A 288 -1.11 5.04 -20.09
N LEU A 289 -1.49 3.89 -19.51
CA LEU A 289 -0.89 2.61 -19.84
C LEU A 289 -1.90 1.47 -19.68
N PHE A 290 -2.03 0.67 -20.73
CA PHE A 290 -2.62 -0.67 -20.67
C PHE A 290 -1.46 -1.68 -20.64
N ALA A 291 -1.16 -2.21 -19.46
CA ALA A 291 -0.26 -3.33 -19.32
C ALA A 291 -0.98 -4.62 -19.73
N GLN A 292 -0.28 -5.54 -20.39
CA GLN A 292 -0.81 -6.89 -20.61
C GLN A 292 -0.66 -7.63 -19.28
N GLY A 293 -1.75 -7.85 -18.53
CA GLY A 293 -1.75 -8.62 -17.28
C GLY A 293 -2.52 -7.95 -16.15
N ASN A 294 -2.85 -8.71 -15.11
CA ASN A 294 -3.51 -8.18 -13.92
C ASN A 294 -2.51 -7.37 -13.10
N LEU A 295 -2.76 -6.08 -12.90
CA LEU A 295 -1.91 -5.22 -12.05
C LEU A 295 -2.45 -5.16 -10.63
N THR A 296 -1.55 -5.18 -9.65
CA THR A 296 -1.85 -5.03 -8.22
C THR A 296 -1.20 -3.77 -7.67
N GLY A 297 -0.30 -3.84 -6.69
CA GLY A 297 0.28 -2.67 -6.04
C GLY A 297 1.10 -1.78 -6.99
N ILE A 298 1.11 -0.51 -6.66
CA ILE A 298 1.88 0.54 -7.33
C ILE A 298 2.58 1.39 -6.28
N ALA A 299 3.81 1.80 -6.55
CA ALA A 299 4.55 2.77 -5.74
C ALA A 299 5.14 3.86 -6.62
N TYR A 300 5.09 5.10 -6.13
CA TYR A 300 5.77 6.26 -6.69
C TYR A 300 7.02 6.57 -5.88
N ALA A 301 8.14 6.83 -6.55
CA ALA A 301 9.37 7.26 -5.87
C ALA A 301 10.27 8.12 -6.76
N GLU A 302 10.95 9.08 -6.15
CA GLU A 302 12.04 9.84 -6.75
C GLU A 302 13.37 9.16 -6.45
N ILE A 303 13.91 8.44 -7.42
CA ILE A 303 15.14 7.65 -7.26
C ILE A 303 16.36 8.56 -7.46
N PRO A 304 17.26 8.68 -6.47
CA PRO A 304 18.50 9.42 -6.64
C PRO A 304 19.33 8.83 -7.78
N GLN A 305 19.84 9.65 -8.70
CA GLN A 305 20.81 9.17 -9.68
C GLN A 305 22.16 8.94 -8.99
N GLU A 306 22.73 7.75 -9.17
CA GLU A 306 24.12 7.49 -8.83
C GLU A 306 25.02 8.42 -9.67
N LYS A 307 26.07 8.97 -9.04
CA LYS A 307 27.07 9.81 -9.71
C LYS A 307 28.07 8.98 -10.51
#